data_AF-A0A953B8I1-F1
#
_entry.id   AF-A0A953B8I1-F1
#
_cell.length_a   1.000
_cell.length_b   1.000
_cell.length_c   1.000
_cell.angle_alpha   90.00
_cell.angle_beta   90.00
_cell.angle_gamma   90.00
#
_symmetry.space_group_name_H-M   'P 1'
#
loop_
_entity.id
_entity.type
_entity.pdbx_description
1 polymer ?
#
loop_
_entity_poly.entity_id
_entity_poly.type
_entity_poly.pdbx_seq_one_letter_code
_entity_poly.pdbx_strand_id
1 'polypeptide(L)'
;MKKPILLHDIDGVLFGQYDGTFQLRPCVKTWLNWAHEHFQVIWFTTWRPENIRQLLTSLYMAPSRTGHPFLCADWYNWATKEAWLEMAAKKTNFDYYWIDDNIPTVLPDGVEQQRCIRVDPTGEHELKSVQKILESTVLQSVHAKISTKTL
;
A
#
# COMPACT_ATOMS: atom_id res chain seq x y z
N MET A 1 -14.52 -8.63 -10.60
CA MET A 1 -13.48 -7.64 -11.00
C MET A 1 -12.23 -7.91 -10.19
N LYS A 2 -11.03 -7.79 -10.76
CA LYS A 2 -9.78 -7.96 -10.02
C LYS A 2 -9.62 -6.76 -9.07
N LYS A 3 -9.25 -6.99 -7.81
CA LYS A 3 -8.97 -5.91 -6.85
C LYS A 3 -7.76 -5.08 -7.34
N PRO A 4 -7.75 -3.74 -7.17
CA PRO A 4 -6.55 -2.94 -7.41
C PRO A 4 -5.43 -3.37 -6.46
N ILE A 5 -4.19 -3.11 -6.86
CA ILE A 5 -2.98 -3.41 -6.09
C ILE A 5 -2.72 -2.28 -5.09
N LEU A 6 -2.38 -2.62 -3.86
CA LEU A 6 -1.85 -1.67 -2.89
C LEU A 6 -0.40 -2.03 -2.61
N LEU A 7 0.52 -1.23 -3.14
CA LEU A 7 1.95 -1.29 -2.83
C LEU A 7 2.15 -0.61 -1.48
N HIS A 8 2.51 -1.41 -0.48
CA HIS A 8 2.43 -1.04 0.94
C HIS A 8 3.80 -1.05 1.58
N ASP A 9 4.30 0.12 2.00
CA ASP A 9 5.50 0.22 2.84
C ASP A 9 5.20 0.00 4.34
N ILE A 10 6.22 -0.25 5.15
CA ILE A 10 6.09 -0.56 6.57
C ILE A 10 6.60 0.59 7.45
N ASP A 11 7.81 1.08 7.19
CA ASP A 11 8.43 2.12 8.00
C ASP A 11 7.81 3.47 7.61
N GLY A 12 7.51 4.32 8.58
CA GLY A 12 6.76 5.55 8.33
C GLY A 12 5.29 5.34 7.90
N VAL A 13 4.84 4.11 7.64
CA VAL A 13 3.45 3.79 7.26
C VAL A 13 2.74 2.96 8.34
N LEU A 14 3.11 1.70 8.57
CA LEU A 14 2.56 0.91 9.69
C LEU A 14 3.19 1.31 11.01
N PHE A 15 4.48 1.63 10.97
CA PHE A 15 5.19 2.21 12.09
C PHE A 15 5.30 3.72 11.89
N GLY A 16 4.84 4.49 12.86
CA GLY A 16 5.09 5.94 12.90
C GLY A 16 6.36 6.22 13.68
N GLN A 17 6.99 7.36 13.40
CA GLN A 17 8.12 7.86 14.15
C GLN A 17 7.61 8.78 15.28
N TYR A 18 7.71 8.30 16.51
CA TYR A 18 7.32 9.02 17.73
C TYR A 18 8.50 9.07 18.68
N ASP A 19 8.83 10.27 19.15
CA ASP A 19 9.98 10.53 20.05
C ASP A 19 11.29 9.91 19.54
N GLY A 20 11.53 10.01 18.22
CA GLY A 20 12.73 9.48 17.57
C GLY A 20 12.76 7.96 17.38
N THR A 21 11.67 7.25 17.71
CA THR A 21 11.59 5.78 17.60
C THR A 21 10.43 5.35 16.71
N PHE A 22 10.60 4.26 15.97
CA PHE A 22 9.50 3.64 15.24
C PHE A 22 8.61 2.84 16.20
N GLN A 23 7.33 3.17 16.22
CA GLN A 23 6.32 2.44 17.00
C GLN A 23 5.12 2.14 16.12
N LEU A 24 4.48 1.00 16.37
CA LEU A 24 3.31 0.59 15.61
C LEU A 24 2.19 1.64 15.74
N ARG A 25 1.65 2.09 14.62
CA ARG A 25 0.57 3.08 14.63
C ARG A 25 -0.70 2.50 15.27
N PRO A 26 -1.54 3.37 15.87
CA PRO A 26 -2.91 2.99 16.23
C PRO A 26 -3.67 2.41 15.04
N CYS A 27 -4.61 1.50 15.29
CA CYS A 27 -5.52 0.94 14.29
C CYS A 27 -4.87 0.11 13.15
N VAL A 28 -3.60 -0.30 13.26
CA VAL A 28 -2.95 -1.13 12.22
C VAL A 28 -3.74 -2.40 11.88
N LYS A 29 -4.32 -3.10 12.86
CA LYS A 29 -5.11 -4.31 12.60
C LYS A 29 -6.36 -4.03 11.76
N THR A 30 -7.11 -2.99 12.11
CA THR A 30 -8.32 -2.59 11.36
C THR A 30 -7.97 -2.09 9.96
N TRP A 31 -6.87 -1.35 9.84
CA TRP A 31 -6.33 -0.91 8.56
C TRP A 31 -5.98 -2.10 7.65
N LEU A 32 -5.20 -3.06 8.15
CA LEU A 32 -4.76 -4.21 7.35
C LEU A 32 -5.95 -5.09 6.91
N ASN A 33 -6.94 -5.28 7.78
CA ASN A 33 -8.17 -5.99 7.40
C ASN A 33 -8.87 -5.30 6.23
N TRP A 34 -9.12 -3.99 6.39
CA TRP A 34 -9.75 -3.18 5.35
C TRP A 34 -8.92 -3.19 4.04
N ALA A 35 -7.60 -3.01 4.14
CA ALA A 35 -6.72 -3.04 2.97
C ALA A 35 -6.81 -4.37 2.22
N HIS A 36 -6.81 -5.51 2.91
CA HIS A 36 -6.95 -6.82 2.25
C HIS A 36 -8.38 -7.11 1.73
N GLU A 37 -9.42 -6.53 2.34
CA GLU A 37 -10.79 -6.60 1.86
C GLU A 37 -10.95 -5.85 0.52
N HIS A 38 -10.28 -4.72 0.34
CA HIS A 38 -10.45 -3.86 -0.84
C HIS A 38 -9.36 -4.00 -1.91
N PHE A 39 -8.15 -4.43 -1.53
CA PHE A 39 -6.98 -4.47 -2.40
C PHE A 39 -6.30 -5.84 -2.43
N GLN A 40 -5.51 -6.05 -3.48
CA GLN A 40 -4.42 -7.03 -3.46
C GLN A 40 -3.19 -6.33 -2.86
N VAL A 41 -2.94 -6.54 -1.57
CA VAL A 41 -1.77 -5.95 -0.89
C VAL A 41 -0.49 -6.64 -1.35
N ILE A 42 0.48 -5.84 -1.76
CA ILE A 42 1.84 -6.28 -2.08
C ILE A 42 2.79 -5.46 -1.21
N TRP A 43 3.56 -6.13 -0.37
CA TRP A 43 4.56 -5.47 0.45
C TRP A 43 5.66 -4.89 -0.42
N PHE A 44 5.85 -3.58 -0.33
CA PHE A 44 6.76 -2.80 -1.16
C PHE A 44 7.69 -2.02 -0.24
N THR A 45 8.55 -2.76 0.45
CA THR A 45 9.31 -2.31 1.62
C THR A 45 10.72 -2.89 1.65
N THR A 46 11.61 -2.24 2.41
CA THR A 46 12.99 -2.66 2.77
C THR A 46 13.04 -3.78 3.82
N TRP A 47 11.89 -4.18 4.35
CA TRP A 47 11.81 -5.34 5.22
C TRP A 47 11.95 -6.65 4.45
N ARG A 48 12.68 -7.60 5.03
CA ARG A 48 12.76 -8.97 4.52
C ARG A 48 11.42 -9.68 4.70
N PRO A 49 10.99 -10.53 3.75
CA PRO A 49 9.70 -11.25 3.83
C PRO A 49 9.46 -11.99 5.15
N GLU A 50 10.50 -12.55 5.76
CA GLU A 50 10.42 -13.27 7.04
C GLU A 50 10.00 -12.35 8.19
N ASN A 51 10.55 -11.13 8.23
CA ASN A 51 10.21 -10.13 9.26
C ASN A 51 8.76 -9.67 9.10
N ILE A 52 8.29 -9.52 7.86
CA ILE A 52 6.89 -9.15 7.58
C ILE A 52 5.96 -10.26 8.04
N ARG A 53 6.27 -11.53 7.74
CA ARG A 53 5.48 -12.68 8.21
C ARG A 53 5.44 -12.75 9.73
N GLN A 54 6.56 -12.48 10.40
CA GLN A 54 6.62 -12.43 11.86
C GLN A 54 5.72 -11.31 12.40
N LEU A 55 5.82 -10.09 11.85
CA LEU A 55 4.96 -8.96 12.20
C LEU A 55 3.48 -9.32 12.04
N LEU A 56 3.08 -9.85 10.88
CA LEU A 56 1.69 -10.24 10.62
C LEU A 56 1.21 -11.32 11.60
N THR A 57 2.08 -12.28 11.93
CA THR A 57 1.76 -13.31 12.93
C THR A 57 1.52 -12.69 14.31
N SER A 58 2.34 -11.74 14.74
CA SER A 58 2.17 -11.01 16.00
C SER A 58 0.90 -10.16 16.01
N LEU A 59 0.53 -9.54 14.89
CA LEU A 59 -0.68 -8.73 14.78
C LEU A 59 -1.95 -9.58 14.79
N TYR A 60 -1.97 -10.71 14.08
CA TYR A 60 -3.16 -11.55 13.88
C TYR A 60 -3.29 -12.72 14.85
N MET A 61 -2.30 -12.96 15.72
CA MET A 61 -2.21 -14.07 16.68
C MET A 61 -2.27 -15.49 16.08
N ALA A 62 -2.45 -15.65 14.76
CA ALA A 62 -2.32 -16.91 14.04
C ALA A 62 -2.04 -16.67 12.53
N PRO A 63 -1.04 -17.35 11.92
CA PRO A 63 -0.69 -17.18 10.50
C PRO A 63 -1.81 -17.57 9.51
N SER A 64 -2.80 -18.35 9.98
CA SER A 64 -3.82 -18.99 9.15
C SER A 64 -5.13 -18.19 9.02
N ARG A 65 -5.29 -17.06 9.72
CA ARG A 65 -6.60 -16.38 9.81
C ARG A 65 -6.90 -15.34 8.75
N THR A 66 -5.91 -14.83 8.01
CA THR A 66 -6.22 -13.81 7.00
C THR A 66 -6.75 -14.43 5.71
N GLY A 67 -6.39 -15.68 5.38
CA GLY A 67 -6.79 -16.31 4.12
C GLY A 67 -6.34 -15.55 2.86
N HIS A 68 -5.55 -14.48 3.02
CA HIS A 68 -5.11 -13.59 1.97
C HIS A 68 -3.72 -14.00 1.48
N PRO A 69 -3.46 -13.95 0.16
CA PRO A 69 -2.12 -14.22 -0.37
C PRO A 69 -1.07 -13.29 0.24
N PHE A 70 0.05 -13.86 0.69
CA PHE A 70 1.22 -13.09 1.08
C PHE A 70 2.06 -12.80 -0.17
N LEU A 71 2.20 -11.52 -0.53
CA LEU A 71 2.91 -11.07 -1.73
C LEU A 71 3.91 -9.98 -1.35
N CYS A 72 5.15 -10.11 -1.82
CA CYS A 72 6.18 -9.08 -1.71
C CYS A 72 6.66 -8.72 -3.12
N ALA A 73 6.88 -7.44 -3.37
CA ALA A 73 7.53 -7.00 -4.59
C ALA A 73 9.02 -7.35 -4.55
N ASP A 74 9.56 -7.73 -5.71
CA ASP A 74 10.97 -8.08 -5.91
C ASP A 74 11.83 -6.87 -6.29
N TRP A 75 11.46 -5.70 -5.76
CA TRP A 75 12.07 -4.42 -6.12
C TRP A 75 13.57 -4.33 -5.77
N TYR A 76 14.07 -5.16 -4.85
CA TYR A 76 15.50 -5.26 -4.53
C TYR A 76 16.38 -5.71 -5.71
N ASN A 77 15.79 -6.28 -6.76
CA ASN A 77 16.49 -6.57 -8.01
C ASN A 77 16.66 -5.31 -8.89
N TRP A 78 16.24 -4.15 -8.40
CA TRP A 78 16.23 -2.86 -9.08
C TRP A 78 16.98 -1.83 -8.24
N ALA A 79 17.43 -0.75 -8.90
CA ALA A 79 18.17 0.31 -8.23
C ALA A 79 17.33 1.01 -7.15
N THR A 80 16.04 1.23 -7.42
CA THR A 80 15.09 1.85 -6.48
C THR A 80 13.69 1.28 -6.65
N LYS A 81 12.82 1.55 -5.67
CA LYS A 81 11.38 1.23 -5.74
C LYS A 81 10.73 1.89 -6.96
N GLU A 82 11.05 3.16 -7.22
CA GLU A 82 10.51 3.94 -8.33
C GLU A 82 10.87 3.32 -9.68
N ALA A 83 12.11 2.85 -9.86
CA ALA A 83 12.53 2.19 -11.08
C ALA A 83 11.75 0.88 -11.33
N TRP A 84 11.52 0.10 -10.26
CA TRP A 84 10.65 -1.08 -10.34
C TRP A 84 9.22 -0.70 -10.71
N LEU A 85 8.68 0.36 -10.09
CA LEU A 85 7.31 0.82 -10.30
C LEU A 85 7.11 1.37 -11.72
N GLU A 86 8.08 2.12 -12.25
CA GLU A 86 8.08 2.61 -13.63
C GLU A 86 7.91 1.46 -14.63
N MET A 87 8.67 0.38 -14.46
CA MET A 87 8.54 -0.81 -15.29
C MET A 87 7.20 -1.52 -15.07
N ALA A 88 6.75 -1.65 -13.83
CA ALA A 88 5.50 -2.33 -13.50
C ALA A 88 4.28 -1.58 -14.06
N ALA A 89 4.27 -0.25 -13.96
CA ALA A 89 3.20 0.63 -14.42
C ALA A 89 3.00 0.59 -15.95
N LYS A 90 4.07 0.29 -16.72
CA LYS A 90 3.98 0.11 -18.18
C LYS A 90 3.20 -1.16 -18.59
N LYS A 91 2.89 -2.07 -17.66
CA LYS A 91 2.11 -3.29 -17.95
C LYS A 91 0.61 -2.96 -18.07
N THR A 92 -0.03 -3.44 -19.12
CA THR A 92 -1.42 -3.10 -19.54
C THR A 92 -2.55 -3.48 -18.56
N ASN A 93 -2.26 -3.94 -17.35
CA ASN A 93 -3.26 -4.28 -16.32
C ASN A 93 -2.78 -4.00 -14.89
N PHE A 94 -1.87 -3.04 -14.72
CA PHE A 94 -1.34 -2.66 -13.42
C PHE A 94 -2.15 -1.49 -12.82
N ASP A 95 -3.32 -1.81 -12.26
CA ASP A 95 -4.12 -0.83 -11.50
C ASP A 95 -3.64 -0.83 -10.04
N TYR A 96 -2.93 0.23 -9.64
CA TYR A 96 -2.23 0.28 -8.36
C TYR A 96 -2.48 1.59 -7.61
N TYR A 97 -2.18 1.51 -6.31
CA TYR A 97 -1.89 2.63 -5.41
C TYR A 97 -0.60 2.32 -4.67
N TRP A 98 0.23 3.33 -4.44
CA TRP A 98 1.48 3.23 -3.68
C TRP A 98 1.39 4.11 -2.45
N ILE A 99 1.64 3.54 -1.27
CA ILE A 99 1.73 4.29 -0.02
C ILE A 99 3.08 4.05 0.63
N ASP A 100 3.74 5.15 0.99
CA ASP A 100 5.12 5.18 1.50
C ASP A 100 5.37 6.58 2.09
N ASP A 101 6.23 6.69 3.09
CA ASP A 101 6.57 7.98 3.70
C ASP A 101 7.62 8.76 2.88
N ASN A 102 8.35 8.04 2.04
CA ASN A 102 9.49 8.55 1.28
C ASN A 102 9.22 8.60 -0.24
N ILE A 103 7.96 8.80 -0.65
CA ILE A 103 7.64 9.04 -2.07
C ILE A 103 8.33 10.33 -2.54
N PRO A 104 9.13 10.29 -3.63
CA PRO A 104 9.81 11.48 -4.13
C PRO A 104 8.81 12.46 -4.77
N THR A 105 9.16 13.74 -4.73
CA THR A 105 8.33 14.82 -5.30
C THR A 105 8.29 14.81 -6.83
N VAL A 106 9.31 14.23 -7.46
CA VAL A 106 9.37 14.03 -8.91
C VAL A 106 9.35 12.53 -9.16
N LEU A 107 8.28 12.06 -9.81
CA LEU A 107 8.07 10.67 -10.13
C LEU A 107 8.59 10.36 -11.54
N PRO A 108 9.05 9.12 -11.80
CA PRO A 108 9.46 8.71 -13.14
C PRO A 108 8.26 8.59 -14.09
N ASP A 109 8.54 8.57 -15.39
CA ASP A 109 7.52 8.54 -16.43
C ASP A 109 6.58 7.33 -16.31
N GLY A 110 5.27 7.59 -16.40
CA GLY A 110 4.24 6.56 -16.28
C GLY A 110 3.85 6.21 -14.84
N VAL A 111 4.50 6.81 -13.83
CA VAL A 111 4.03 6.74 -12.44
C VAL A 111 3.14 7.95 -12.15
N GLU A 112 1.87 7.67 -11.86
CA GLU A 112 0.85 8.69 -11.67
C GLU A 112 0.87 9.24 -10.23
N GLN A 113 1.09 10.55 -10.07
CA GLN A 113 1.13 11.19 -8.74
C GLN A 113 -0.14 10.96 -7.93
N GLN A 114 -1.32 10.98 -8.57
CA GLN A 114 -2.62 10.73 -7.92
C GLN A 114 -2.77 9.32 -7.35
N ARG A 115 -1.91 8.37 -7.75
CA ARG A 115 -1.89 6.99 -7.24
C ARG A 115 -0.87 6.80 -6.12
N CYS A 116 -0.07 7.83 -5.84
CA CYS A 116 1.00 7.81 -4.86
C CYS A 116 0.60 8.65 -3.64
N ILE A 117 0.41 8.01 -2.50
CA ILE A 117 -0.04 8.66 -1.26
C ILE A 117 1.14 8.68 -0.30
N ARG A 118 1.72 9.86 -0.14
CA ARG A 118 2.80 10.07 0.83
C ARG A 118 2.22 10.10 2.23
N VAL A 119 2.76 9.29 3.12
CA VAL A 119 2.35 9.22 4.53
C VAL A 119 3.25 10.09 5.39
N ASP A 120 2.70 10.88 6.32
CA ASP A 120 3.53 11.61 7.28
C ASP A 120 4.04 10.64 8.37
N PRO A 121 5.35 10.34 8.45
CA PRO A 121 5.85 9.37 9.43
C PRO A 121 5.53 9.77 10.89
N THR A 122 5.29 11.05 11.17
CA THR A 122 5.01 11.57 12.52
C THR A 122 3.52 11.65 12.88
N GLY A 123 2.61 11.52 11.90
CA GLY A 123 1.18 11.75 12.11
C GLY A 123 0.43 10.57 12.75
N GLU A 124 -0.08 10.70 13.98
CA GLU A 124 -0.69 9.58 14.73
C GLU A 124 -1.83 8.84 13.99
N HIS A 125 -2.63 9.57 13.19
CA HIS A 125 -3.86 9.05 12.57
C HIS A 125 -3.75 8.82 11.06
N GLU A 126 -2.53 8.76 10.53
CA GLU A 126 -2.31 8.70 9.09
C GLU A 126 -2.99 7.52 8.39
N LEU A 127 -3.07 6.34 9.01
CA LEU A 127 -3.77 5.19 8.39
C LEU A 127 -5.26 5.48 8.14
N LYS A 128 -5.91 6.27 9.00
CA LYS A 128 -7.29 6.72 8.77
C LYS A 128 -7.37 7.74 7.64
N SER A 129 -6.40 8.64 7.54
CA SER A 129 -6.31 9.61 6.44
C SER A 129 -6.12 8.91 5.10
N VAL A 130 -5.17 7.98 5.02
CA VAL A 130 -4.91 7.16 3.83
C VAL A 130 -6.15 6.35 3.44
N GLN A 131 -6.82 5.72 4.40
CA GLN A 131 -8.06 4.99 4.14
C GLN A 131 -9.11 5.87 3.47
N LYS A 132 -9.38 7.08 4.00
CA LYS A 132 -10.34 8.01 3.41
C LYS A 132 -9.98 8.42 1.98
N ILE A 133 -8.69 8.68 1.73
CA ILE A 133 -8.19 9.01 0.39
C ILE A 133 -8.49 7.85 -0.57
N LEU A 134 -8.08 6.64 -0.19
CA LEU A 134 -8.29 5.45 -1.02
C LEU A 134 -9.77 5.10 -1.22
N GLU A 135 -10.63 5.25 -0.21
CA GLU A 135 -12.08 5.06 -0.33
C GLU A 135 -12.65 6.01 -1.38
N SER A 136 -12.28 7.29 -1.33
CA SER A 136 -12.75 8.29 -2.30
C SER A 136 -12.38 7.92 -3.74
N THR A 137 -11.15 7.46 -3.97
CA THR A 137 -10.65 7.12 -5.31
C THR A 137 -11.20 5.78 -5.83
N VAL A 138 -11.33 4.79 -4.95
CA VAL A 138 -11.91 3.48 -5.30
C VAL A 138 -13.40 3.63 -5.63
N LEU A 139 -14.16 4.40 -4.84
CA LEU A 139 -15.59 4.63 -5.10
C LEU A 139 -15.82 5.40 -6.41
N GLN A 140 -14.99 6.41 -6.70
CA GLN A 140 -15.06 7.14 -7.97
C GLN A 140 -14.74 6.24 -9.17
N SER A 141 -13.76 5.34 -9.03
CA SER A 141 -13.39 4.39 -10.09
C SER A 141 -14.50 3.37 -10.40
N VAL A 142 -15.29 2.97 -9.40
CA VAL A 142 -16.45 2.09 -9.58
C VAL A 142 -17.59 2.82 -10.31
N HIS A 143 -17.91 4.05 -9.92
CA HIS A 143 -18.96 4.84 -10.57
C HIS A 143 -18.63 5.17 -12.03
N ALA A 144 -17.40 5.59 -12.33
CA ALA A 144 -16.98 5.91 -13.70
C ALA A 144 -17.13 4.69 -14.64
N LYS A 145 -16.79 3.49 -14.17
CA LYS A 145 -16.88 2.25 -14.96
C LYS A 145 -18.31 1.78 -15.19
N ILE A 146 -19.25 2.09 -14.29
CA ILE A 146 -20.68 1.81 -14.47
C ILE A 146 -21.27 2.75 -15.54
N SER A 147 -20.94 4.04 -15.49
CA SER A 147 -21.43 5.00 -16.49
C SER A 147 -20.95 4.67 -17.92
N THR A 148 -19.71 4.19 -18.10
CA THR A 148 -19.20 3.80 -19.43
C THR A 148 -19.77 2.50 -20.00
N LYS A 149 -20.45 1.68 -19.21
CA LYS A 149 -21.10 0.43 -19.68
C LYS A 149 -22.56 0.60 -20.08
N THR A 150 -23.09 1.82 -20.01
CA THR A 150 -24.51 2.11 -20.28
C THR A 150 -24.73 2.87 -21.60
N LEU A 151 -23.77 2.79 -22.52
CA LEU A 151 -23.85 3.34 -23.88
C LEU A 151 -23.59 2.24 -24.92
#